data_AF-A0A4Y4LZ76-F1
#
_entry.id   AF-A0A4Y4LZ76-F1
#
_cell.length_a   1.000
_cell.length_b   1.000
_cell.length_c   1.000
_cell.angle_alpha   90.00
_cell.angle_beta   90.00
_cell.angle_gamma   90.00
#
_symmetry.space_group_name_H-M   'P 1'
#
loop_
_entity.id
_entity.type
_entity.pdbx_description
1 polymer ?
#
loop_
_entity_poly.entity_id
_entity_poly.type
_entity_poly.pdbx_seq_one_letter_code
_entity_poly.pdbx_strand_id
1 'polypeptide(L)'
;MDETKIELSDPVDDKYLIDQYFNLIIKKELNIDVDVSNEYIIAQNIVSKKLILVNTFSDAIMGNPQLYLLLRSLLYNVNTLCLTKRQIMMALENK
;
A
#
# COMPACT_ATOMS: atom_id res chain seq x y z
N MET A 1 -4.93 21.94 -14.19
CA MET A 1 -6.02 20.95 -14.09
C MET A 1 -5.54 19.95 -13.06
N ASP A 2 -6.29 19.84 -11.96
CA ASP A 2 -5.92 19.09 -10.76
C ASP A 2 -5.68 17.61 -11.08
N GLU A 3 -4.51 17.11 -10.71
CA GLU A 3 -4.08 15.74 -10.98
C GLU A 3 -4.98 14.76 -10.21
N THR A 4 -5.40 13.72 -10.93
CA THR A 4 -6.37 12.70 -10.54
C THR A 4 -6.01 12.05 -9.20
N LYS A 5 -6.91 12.23 -8.22
CA LYS A 5 -6.96 11.48 -6.96
C LYS A 5 -6.91 9.98 -7.26
N ILE A 6 -6.29 9.18 -6.38
CA ILE A 6 -6.51 7.72 -6.44
C ILE A 6 -7.99 7.47 -6.19
N GLU A 7 -8.69 7.15 -7.26
CA GLU A 7 -9.84 6.27 -7.16
C GLU A 7 -9.29 4.88 -7.37
N LEU A 8 -9.16 4.13 -6.28
CA LEU A 8 -9.10 2.68 -6.32
C LEU A 8 -10.35 2.27 -7.11
N SER A 9 -10.14 1.95 -8.38
CA SER A 9 -11.20 1.83 -9.39
C SER A 9 -11.20 0.43 -9.99
N ASP A 10 -10.03 -0.21 -10.03
CA ASP A 10 -9.88 -1.63 -10.27
C ASP A 10 -9.14 -2.27 -9.07
N PRO A 11 -9.86 -2.96 -8.17
CA PRO A 11 -9.27 -3.56 -6.98
C PRO A 11 -8.19 -4.60 -7.29
N VAL A 12 -8.22 -5.26 -8.45
CA VAL A 12 -7.27 -6.32 -8.80
C VAL A 12 -5.97 -5.70 -9.29
N ASP A 13 -6.06 -4.80 -10.28
CA ASP A 13 -4.89 -4.14 -10.85
C ASP A 13 -4.23 -3.18 -9.86
N ASP A 14 -5.04 -2.45 -9.08
CA ASP A 14 -4.51 -1.51 -8.08
C ASP A 14 -3.82 -2.28 -6.94
N LYS A 15 -4.35 -3.45 -6.53
CA LYS A 15 -3.70 -4.28 -5.51
C LYS A 15 -2.33 -4.77 -5.95
N TYR A 16 -2.21 -5.28 -7.18
CA TYR A 16 -0.94 -5.76 -7.70
C TYR A 16 0.14 -4.66 -7.75
N LEU A 17 -0.23 -3.43 -8.14
CA LEU A 17 0.68 -2.29 -8.14
C LEU A 17 1.10 -1.89 -6.72
N ILE A 18 0.17 -1.90 -5.77
CA ILE A 18 0.45 -1.58 -4.38
C ILE A 18 1.34 -2.64 -3.73
N ASP A 19 1.11 -3.93 -4.00
CA ASP A 19 1.95 -5.04 -3.52
C ASP A 19 3.40 -4.85 -3.99
N GLN A 20 3.61 -4.60 -5.28
CA GLN A 20 4.94 -4.33 -5.82
C GLN A 20 5.61 -3.10 -5.18
N TYR A 21 4.84 -2.04 -4.98
CA TYR A 21 5.33 -0.81 -4.38
C TYR A 21 5.74 -1.00 -2.92
N PHE A 22 4.91 -1.67 -2.12
CA PHE A 22 5.22 -1.95 -0.71
C PHE A 22 6.46 -2.84 -0.59
N ASN A 23 6.55 -3.90 -1.40
CA ASN A 23 7.73 -4.77 -1.42
C ASN A 23 9.00 -3.99 -1.78
N LEU A 24 8.93 -3.08 -2.75
CA LEU A 24 10.06 -2.20 -3.11
C LEU A 24 10.49 -1.31 -1.94
N ILE A 25 9.55 -0.62 -1.29
CA ILE A 25 9.87 0.28 -0.18
C ILE A 25 10.43 -0.48 1.01
N ILE A 26 9.83 -1.62 1.39
CA ILE A 26 10.31 -2.45 2.50
C ILE A 26 11.72 -2.96 2.21
N LYS A 27 11.98 -3.44 1.00
CA LYS A 27 13.32 -3.87 0.59
C LYS A 27 14.33 -2.73 0.65
N LYS A 28 13.94 -1.52 0.23
CA LYS A 28 14.83 -0.35 0.24
C LYS A 28 15.13 0.16 1.66
N GLU A 29 14.13 0.21 2.52
CA GLU A 29 14.25 0.84 3.85
C GLU A 29 14.74 -0.12 4.93
N LEU A 30 14.33 -1.40 4.86
CA LEU A 30 14.64 -2.39 5.89
C LEU A 30 15.59 -3.50 5.40
N ASN A 31 15.89 -3.56 4.08
CA ASN A 31 16.65 -4.65 3.46
C ASN A 31 16.03 -6.04 3.74
N ILE A 32 14.69 -6.08 3.81
CA ILE A 32 13.91 -7.30 4.02
C ILE A 32 13.18 -7.63 2.73
N ASP A 33 13.22 -8.90 2.34
CA ASP A 33 12.36 -9.44 1.28
C ASP A 33 11.15 -10.10 1.96
N VAL A 34 9.96 -9.53 1.73
CA VAL A 34 8.71 -10.00 2.34
C VAL A 34 7.61 -9.91 1.31
N ASP A 35 6.69 -10.88 1.34
CA ASP A 35 5.47 -10.86 0.55
C ASP A 35 4.34 -10.26 1.39
N VAL A 36 3.88 -9.06 1.01
CA VAL A 36 2.81 -8.34 1.72
C VAL A 36 1.42 -8.60 1.14
N SER A 37 1.29 -9.46 0.13
CA SER A 37 0.05 -9.65 -0.64
C SER A 37 -1.15 -10.03 0.23
N ASN A 38 -0.90 -10.72 1.35
CA ASN A 38 -1.93 -11.17 2.30
C ASN A 38 -1.95 -10.34 3.61
N GLU A 39 -1.11 -9.32 3.72
CA GLU A 39 -0.95 -8.51 4.93
C GLU A 39 -1.95 -7.32 4.97
N TYR A 40 -2.70 -7.13 3.90
CA TYR A 40 -3.79 -6.17 3.83
C TYR A 40 -4.81 -6.54 2.74
N ILE A 41 -6.02 -6.02 2.88
CA ILE A 41 -7.12 -6.19 1.91
C ILE A 41 -7.64 -4.85 1.43
N ILE A 42 -8.26 -4.85 0.25
CA ILE A 42 -9.08 -3.71 -0.21
C ILE A 42 -10.50 -3.92 0.30
N ALA A 43 -11.03 -2.92 1.00
CA ALA A 43 -12.40 -2.93 1.51
C ALA A 43 -13.09 -1.60 1.21
N GLN A 44 -14.42 -1.59 1.14
CA GLN A 44 -15.17 -0.35 0.99
C GLN A 44 -15.42 0.29 2.36
N ASN A 45 -15.03 1.55 2.52
CA ASN A 45 -15.43 2.34 3.67
C ASN A 45 -16.95 2.54 3.67
N ILE A 46 -17.61 2.12 4.75
CA ILE A 46 -19.09 2.10 4.83
C ILE A 46 -19.68 3.52 4.76
N VAL A 47 -18.97 4.52 5.31
CA VAL A 47 -19.42 5.91 5.42
C VAL A 47 -19.16 6.68 4.13
N SER A 48 -17.90 6.70 3.65
CA SER A 48 -17.50 7.48 2.48
C SER A 48 -17.74 6.76 1.15
N LYS A 49 -18.05 5.46 1.17
CA LYS A 49 -18.19 4.56 0.01
C LYS A 49 -16.91 4.40 -0.83
N LYS A 50 -15.77 4.95 -0.39
CA LYS A 50 -14.48 4.80 -1.06
C LYS A 50 -13.84 3.45 -0.72
N LEU A 51 -13.13 2.87 -1.68
CA LEU A 51 -12.24 1.76 -1.39
C LEU A 51 -11.04 2.26 -0.55
N ILE A 52 -10.62 1.45 0.41
CA ILE A 52 -9.51 1.69 1.32
C ILE A 52 -8.74 0.39 1.54
N LEU A 53 -7.47 0.50 1.90
CA LEU A 53 -6.66 -0.60 2.37
C LEU A 53 -6.87 -0.82 3.87
N VAL A 54 -7.12 -2.06 4.28
CA VAL A 54 -7.29 -2.45 5.68
C VAL A 54 -6.23 -3.47 6.02
N ASN A 55 -5.53 -3.29 7.14
CA ASN A 55 -4.51 -4.23 7.57
C ASN A 55 -5.12 -5.57 8.01
N THR A 56 -4.41 -6.64 7.68
CA THR A 56 -4.68 -8.01 8.13
C THR A 56 -3.37 -8.65 8.59
N PHE A 57 -2.54 -7.84 9.26
CA PHE A 57 -1.16 -8.19 9.59
C PHE A 57 -1.07 -9.51 10.34
N SER A 58 -0.21 -10.39 9.83
CA SER A 58 0.15 -11.64 10.47
C SER A 58 1.05 -11.41 11.69
N ASP A 59 1.19 -12.44 12.52
CA ASP A 59 2.13 -12.43 13.64
C ASP A 59 3.57 -12.15 13.20
N ALA A 60 3.93 -12.51 11.95
CA ALA A 60 5.24 -12.22 11.39
C ALA A 60 5.48 -10.71 11.22
N ILE A 61 4.46 -9.98 10.74
CA ILE A 61 4.53 -8.50 10.65
C ILE A 61 4.50 -7.88 12.04
N MET A 62 3.61 -8.36 12.93
CA MET A 62 3.50 -7.82 14.29
C MET A 62 4.74 -8.08 15.14
N GLY A 63 5.45 -9.19 14.89
CA GLY A 63 6.68 -9.56 15.57
C GLY A 63 7.91 -8.72 15.16
N ASN A 64 7.80 -7.92 14.09
CA ASN A 64 8.85 -6.99 13.67
C ASN A 64 8.33 -5.54 13.77
N PRO A 65 8.67 -4.81 14.85
CA PRO A 65 8.15 -3.46 15.08
C PRO A 65 8.47 -2.47 13.96
N GLN A 66 9.63 -2.59 13.32
CA GLN A 66 10.03 -1.69 12.23
C GLN A 66 9.18 -1.94 10.99
N LEU A 67 8.99 -3.21 10.63
CA LEU A 67 8.14 -3.60 9.50
C LEU A 67 6.68 -3.23 9.75
N TYR A 68 6.17 -3.47 10.96
CA TYR A 68 4.82 -3.05 11.37
C TYR A 68 4.61 -1.54 11.18
N LEU A 69 5.53 -0.71 11.67
CA LEU A 69 5.42 0.75 11.59
C LEU A 69 5.46 1.22 10.14
N LEU A 70 6.38 0.67 9.34
CA LEU A 70 6.52 1.01 7.93
C LEU A 70 5.26 0.67 7.13
N LEU A 71 4.77 -0.58 7.24
CA LEU A 71 3.55 -1.02 6.56
C LEU A 71 2.33 -0.19 6.97
N ARG A 72 2.19 0.13 8.26
CA ARG A 72 1.09 0.96 8.74
C ARG A 72 1.13 2.37 8.15
N SER A 73 2.33 2.95 8.03
CA SER A 73 2.54 4.25 7.37
C SER A 73 2.16 4.19 5.89
N LEU A 74 2.61 3.15 5.18
CA LEU A 74 2.31 2.95 3.76
C LEU A 74 0.79 2.82 3.50
N LEU A 75 0.08 2.00 4.29
CA LEU A 75 -1.38 1.88 4.21
C LEU A 75 -2.07 3.22 4.45
N TYR A 76 -1.62 3.98 5.46
CA TYR A 76 -2.17 5.29 5.76
C TYR A 76 -1.96 6.28 4.60
N ASN A 77 -0.79 6.28 3.97
CA ASN A 77 -0.48 7.18 2.86
C ASN A 77 -1.32 6.89 1.62
N VAL A 78 -1.61 5.61 1.34
CA VAL A 78 -2.53 5.23 0.27
C VAL A 78 -3.96 5.65 0.61
N ASN A 79 -4.42 5.36 1.83
CA ASN A 79 -5.79 5.67 2.26
C ASN A 79 -6.12 7.16 2.33
N THR A 80 -5.13 8.00 2.64
CA THR A 80 -5.29 9.46 2.74
C THR A 80 -5.00 10.20 1.45
N LEU A 81 -4.71 9.47 0.35
CA LEU A 81 -4.39 10.02 -0.97
C LEU A 81 -3.10 10.86 -1.01
N CYS A 82 -2.20 10.70 -0.03
CA CYS A 82 -0.87 11.31 -0.09
C CYS A 82 0.01 10.67 -1.17
N LEU A 83 -0.32 9.45 -1.61
CA LEU A 83 0.30 8.76 -2.73
C LEU A 83 -0.68 8.72 -3.90
N THR A 84 -0.23 9.06 -5.12
CA THR A 84 -0.98 8.91 -6.37
C THR A 84 -0.53 7.67 -7.15
N LYS A 85 -1.42 7.11 -8.00
CA LYS A 85 -1.06 5.99 -8.89
C LYS A 85 0.16 6.32 -9.76
N ARG A 86 0.28 7.58 -10.19
CA ARG A 86 1.47 8.08 -10.90
C ARG A 86 2.73 8.00 -10.06
N GLN A 87 2.69 8.41 -8.79
CA GLN A 87 3.85 8.32 -7.89
C GLN A 87 4.27 6.87 -7.62
N ILE A 88 3.31 5.96 -7.47
CA ILE A 88 3.57 4.53 -7.34
C ILE A 88 4.26 4.01 -8.61
N MET A 89 3.71 4.30 -9.80
CA MET A 89 4.31 3.87 -11.07
C MET A 89 5.71 4.46 -11.27
N MET A 90 5.91 5.76 -11.02
CA MET A 90 7.23 6.39 -11.08
C MET A 90 8.25 5.75 -10.14
N ALA A 91 7.84 5.35 -8.93
CA ALA A 91 8.74 4.66 -8.00
C ALA A 91 9.13 3.26 -8.52
N LEU A 92 8.20 2.57 -9.20
CA LEU A 92 8.43 1.25 -9.80
C LEU A 92 9.26 1.31 -11.10
N GLU A 93 9.17 2.39 -11.86
CA GLU A 93 9.97 2.60 -13.09
C GLU A 93 11.44 2.95 -12.79
N ASN A 94 11.72 3.58 -11.64
CA ASN A 94 13.07 3.96 -11.21
C ASN A 94 13.76 2.89 -10.33
N LYS A 95 13.38 1.62 -10.51
CA LYS A 95 13.84 0.47 -9.70
C LYS A 95 15.30 0.09 -9.97
#